data_AF-A0A150WNW4-F1
#
_entry.id   AF-A0A150WNW4-F1
#
_cell.length_a   1.000
_cell.length_b   1.000
_cell.length_c   1.000
_cell.angle_alpha   90.00
_cell.angle_beta   90.00
_cell.angle_gamma   90.00
#
_symmetry.space_group_name_H-M   'P 1'
#
loop_
_entity.id
_entity.type
_entity.pdbx_description
1 polymer ?
#
loop_
_entity_poly.entity_id
_entity_poly.type
_entity_poly.pdbx_seq_one_letter_code
_entity_poly.pdbx_strand_id
1 'polypeptide(L)'
;MKLHVVSNYFLAFILISVASLSSASAQNLCVVSSKRTSLAMDQRDDVRMKCMKTNKAKLSTKSCLQVANSMEYSNNAEDARLICLYELKKQPRLSECLAIAENMEYPDSGDEARWECIRRFNRVISKKECRKVAQKMSYPGNSRRATMYCSEELLAK
;
A
#
# COMPACT_ATOMS: atom_id res chain seq x y z
N MET A 1 48.78 0.45 -43.20
CA MET A 1 47.40 0.98 -43.29
C MET A 1 46.46 -0.08 -42.73
N LYS A 2 46.11 0.01 -41.43
CA LYS A 2 44.82 0.51 -40.92
C LYS A 2 43.60 -0.22 -41.50
N LEU A 3 43.34 -1.46 -41.11
CA LEU A 3 42.05 -2.11 -41.41
C LEU A 3 41.68 -3.30 -40.49
N HIS A 4 42.09 -3.31 -39.22
CA HIS A 4 41.56 -4.31 -38.26
C HIS A 4 41.11 -3.72 -36.92
N VAL A 5 41.15 -2.39 -36.76
CA VAL A 5 40.68 -1.73 -35.54
C VAL A 5 39.18 -1.40 -35.62
N VAL A 6 38.59 -1.33 -36.81
CA VAL A 6 37.20 -0.84 -36.99
C VAL A 6 36.14 -1.91 -36.65
N SER A 7 36.50 -3.20 -36.65
CA SER A 7 35.53 -4.30 -36.45
C SER A 7 35.07 -4.48 -35.00
N ASN A 8 35.94 -4.21 -34.02
CA ASN A 8 35.62 -4.42 -32.60
C ASN A 8 34.83 -3.27 -31.95
N TYR A 9 34.84 -2.06 -32.52
CA TYR A 9 34.05 -0.94 -31.99
C TYR A 9 32.59 -0.96 -32.48
N PHE A 10 32.32 -1.55 -33.66
CA PHE A 10 30.96 -1.64 -34.20
C PHE A 10 30.09 -2.65 -33.44
N LEU A 11 30.66 -3.78 -33.03
CA LEU A 11 29.97 -4.78 -32.19
C LEU A 11 29.72 -4.29 -30.76
N ALA A 12 30.62 -3.48 -30.20
CA ALA A 12 30.43 -2.87 -28.89
C ALA A 12 29.33 -1.80 -28.89
N PHE A 13 29.15 -1.07 -30.00
CA PHE A 13 28.11 -0.06 -30.11
C PHE A 13 26.70 -0.65 -30.23
N ILE A 14 26.54 -1.80 -30.90
CA ILE A 14 25.24 -2.47 -31.08
C ILE A 14 24.74 -3.11 -29.76
N LEU A 15 25.65 -3.61 -28.91
CA LEU A 15 25.29 -4.23 -27.62
C LEU A 15 24.88 -3.22 -26.53
N ILE A 16 25.29 -1.95 -26.64
CA ILE A 16 24.97 -0.91 -25.64
C ILE A 16 23.61 -0.25 -25.92
N SER A 17 23.14 -0.25 -27.18
CA SER A 17 21.85 0.34 -27.56
C SER A 17 20.60 -0.44 -27.11
N VAL A 18 20.75 -1.68 -26.61
CA VAL A 18 19.59 -2.51 -26.21
C VAL A 18 19.28 -2.46 -24.70
N ALA A 19 20.11 -1.77 -23.91
CA ALA A 19 19.95 -1.73 -22.45
C ALA A 19 19.05 -0.59 -21.92
N SER A 20 18.48 0.24 -22.79
CA SER A 20 17.81 1.49 -22.40
C SER A 20 16.32 1.54 -22.76
N LEU A 21 15.59 0.42 -22.69
CA LEU A 21 14.12 0.48 -22.76
C LEU A 21 13.51 -0.48 -21.74
N SER A 22 13.20 0.05 -20.55
CA SER A 22 11.94 -0.19 -19.80
C SER A 22 12.03 0.33 -18.37
N SER A 23 12.30 1.62 -18.19
CA SER A 23 11.88 2.32 -16.96
C SER A 23 10.42 2.74 -17.11
N ALA A 24 9.54 1.80 -17.43
CA ALA A 24 8.10 2.04 -17.35
C ALA A 24 7.76 2.24 -15.87
N SER A 25 7.26 3.43 -15.53
CA SER A 25 6.97 3.86 -14.17
C SER A 25 6.20 2.79 -13.40
N ALA A 26 6.77 2.26 -12.32
CA ALA A 26 6.13 1.31 -11.41
C ALA A 26 4.88 1.87 -10.69
N GLN A 27 4.47 3.11 -10.99
CA GLN A 27 3.37 3.82 -10.37
C GLN A 27 1.97 3.34 -10.81
N ASN A 28 1.86 2.49 -11.83
CA ASN A 28 0.57 2.07 -12.41
C ASN A 28 0.25 0.59 -12.24
N LEU A 29 0.95 -0.14 -11.36
CA LEU A 29 0.70 -1.56 -11.16
C LEU A 29 -0.71 -1.77 -10.60
N CYS A 30 -1.52 -2.56 -11.31
CA CYS A 30 -2.91 -2.88 -10.99
C CYS A 30 -3.94 -1.75 -11.14
N VAL A 31 -3.59 -0.60 -11.72
CA VAL A 31 -4.55 0.46 -12.00
C VAL A 31 -5.29 0.18 -13.30
N VAL A 32 -6.62 0.04 -13.21
CA VAL A 32 -7.52 -0.07 -14.37
C VAL A 32 -8.19 1.29 -14.60
N SER A 33 -8.05 1.85 -15.81
CA SER A 33 -8.62 3.16 -16.14
C SER A 33 -10.12 3.08 -16.42
N SER A 34 -10.96 3.69 -15.58
CA SER A 34 -12.43 3.67 -15.74
C SER A 34 -12.94 4.26 -17.07
N LYS A 35 -12.17 5.12 -17.74
CA LYS A 35 -12.58 5.81 -18.98
C LYS A 35 -12.24 5.07 -20.28
N ARG A 36 -11.44 4.00 -20.22
CA ARG A 36 -10.85 3.35 -21.42
C ARG A 36 -11.21 1.87 -21.57
N THR A 37 -12.07 1.35 -20.72
CA THR A 37 -12.46 -0.07 -20.74
C THR A 37 -13.97 -0.21 -20.88
N SER A 38 -14.38 -1.23 -21.62
CA SER A 38 -15.77 -1.67 -21.79
C SER A 38 -16.28 -2.56 -20.65
N LEU A 39 -15.43 -2.87 -19.66
CA LEU A 39 -15.80 -3.70 -18.50
C LEU A 39 -16.81 -2.97 -17.61
N ALA A 40 -17.73 -3.71 -17.01
CA ALA A 40 -18.61 -3.19 -15.96
C ALA A 40 -17.83 -2.85 -14.67
N MET A 41 -18.44 -2.07 -13.78
CA MET A 41 -17.78 -1.58 -12.55
C MET A 41 -17.24 -2.71 -11.67
N ASP A 42 -18.05 -3.75 -11.46
CA ASP A 42 -17.71 -4.96 -10.71
C ASP A 42 -16.52 -5.68 -11.33
N GLN A 43 -16.53 -5.86 -12.66
CA GLN A 43 -15.44 -6.50 -13.39
C GLN A 43 -14.13 -5.71 -13.30
N ARG A 44 -14.19 -4.37 -13.28
CA ARG A 44 -12.99 -3.54 -13.13
C ARG A 44 -12.38 -3.71 -11.75
N ASP A 45 -13.20 -3.73 -10.70
CA ASP A 45 -12.74 -3.99 -9.34
C ASP A 45 -12.18 -5.41 -9.18
N ASP A 46 -12.83 -6.42 -9.77
CA ASP A 46 -12.32 -7.79 -9.78
C ASP A 46 -10.93 -7.89 -10.43
N VAL A 47 -10.72 -7.19 -11.55
CA VAL A 47 -9.39 -7.13 -12.19
C VAL A 47 -8.36 -6.46 -11.29
N ARG A 48 -8.71 -5.32 -10.66
CA ARG A 48 -7.82 -4.63 -9.70
C ARG A 48 -7.47 -5.56 -8.54
N MET A 49 -8.47 -6.19 -7.94
CA MET A 49 -8.34 -7.07 -6.77
C MET A 49 -7.50 -8.30 -7.09
N LYS A 50 -7.76 -8.96 -8.22
CA LYS A 50 -6.97 -10.08 -8.70
C LYS A 50 -5.50 -9.67 -8.91
N CYS A 51 -5.27 -8.54 -9.56
CA CYS A 51 -3.92 -8.04 -9.77
C CYS A 51 -3.20 -7.76 -8.44
N MET A 52 -3.87 -7.13 -7.46
CA MET A 52 -3.31 -6.87 -6.13
C MET A 52 -2.90 -8.17 -5.44
N LYS A 53 -3.79 -9.16 -5.41
CA LYS A 53 -3.55 -10.46 -4.77
C LYS A 53 -2.36 -11.21 -5.40
N THR A 54 -2.17 -11.11 -6.72
CA THR A 54 -1.04 -11.74 -7.42
C THR A 54 0.28 -10.96 -7.23
N ASN A 55 0.24 -9.65 -6.99
CA ASN A 55 1.42 -8.78 -7.00
C ASN A 55 1.79 -8.20 -5.63
N LYS A 56 1.31 -8.77 -4.52
CA LYS A 56 1.60 -8.31 -3.14
C LYS A 56 3.08 -8.09 -2.84
N ALA A 57 3.98 -8.86 -3.47
CA ALA A 57 5.43 -8.75 -3.29
C ALA A 57 6.06 -7.55 -4.03
N LYS A 58 5.39 -7.03 -5.06
CA LYS A 58 5.85 -5.91 -5.90
C LYS A 58 5.17 -4.58 -5.53
N LEU A 59 4.04 -4.64 -4.83
CA LEU A 59 3.30 -3.46 -4.41
C LEU A 59 3.98 -2.78 -3.21
N SER A 60 4.13 -1.47 -3.31
CA SER A 60 4.38 -0.60 -2.17
C SER A 60 3.05 -0.25 -1.48
N THR A 61 3.09 0.17 -0.22
CA THR A 61 1.89 0.66 0.48
C THR A 61 1.20 1.77 -0.29
N LYS A 62 1.98 2.74 -0.80
CA LYS A 62 1.47 3.87 -1.58
C LYS A 62 0.74 3.40 -2.85
N SER A 63 1.35 2.53 -3.64
CA SER A 63 0.73 2.02 -4.88
C SER A 63 -0.48 1.12 -4.58
N CYS A 64 -0.44 0.36 -3.49
CA CYS A 64 -1.57 -0.43 -3.03
C CYS A 64 -2.77 0.45 -2.69
N LEU A 65 -2.56 1.50 -1.89
CA LEU A 65 -3.60 2.47 -1.53
C LEU A 65 -4.16 3.22 -2.74
N GLN A 66 -3.33 3.52 -3.75
CA GLN A 66 -3.81 4.12 -5.00
C GLN A 66 -4.82 3.21 -5.72
N VAL A 67 -4.58 1.90 -5.73
CA VAL A 67 -5.51 0.94 -6.31
C VAL A 67 -6.77 0.83 -5.45
N ALA A 68 -6.63 0.73 -4.13
CA ALA A 68 -7.76 0.67 -3.20
C ALA A 68 -8.69 1.89 -3.32
N ASN A 69 -8.12 3.10 -3.42
CA ASN A 69 -8.88 4.34 -3.61
C ASN A 69 -9.49 4.48 -5.02
N SER A 70 -9.09 3.62 -5.96
CA SER A 70 -9.68 3.56 -7.30
C SER A 70 -10.76 2.50 -7.45
N MET A 71 -11.02 1.72 -6.38
CA MET A 71 -12.14 0.77 -6.35
C MET A 71 -13.46 1.54 -6.42
N GLU A 72 -14.41 0.96 -7.12
CA GLU A 72 -15.69 1.61 -7.40
C GLU A 72 -16.78 1.20 -6.39
N TYR A 73 -16.64 0.04 -5.74
CA TYR A 73 -17.48 -0.37 -4.62
C TYR A 73 -16.75 -0.23 -3.28
N SER A 74 -17.43 0.32 -2.27
CA SER A 74 -16.85 0.54 -0.94
C SER A 74 -16.36 -0.75 -0.28
N ASN A 75 -17.09 -1.87 -0.40
CA ASN A 75 -16.64 -3.17 0.10
C ASN A 75 -15.31 -3.60 -0.54
N ASN A 76 -15.17 -3.44 -1.86
CA ASN A 76 -13.94 -3.78 -2.56
C ASN A 76 -12.79 -2.83 -2.20
N ALA A 77 -13.09 -1.55 -2.01
CA ALA A 77 -12.14 -0.56 -1.52
C ALA A 77 -11.62 -0.94 -0.13
N GLU A 78 -12.52 -1.37 0.75
CA GLU A 78 -12.19 -1.83 2.10
C GLU A 78 -11.29 -3.07 2.09
N ASP A 79 -11.70 -4.11 1.36
CA ASP A 79 -10.90 -5.33 1.19
C ASP A 79 -9.51 -5.03 0.62
N ALA A 80 -9.44 -4.09 -0.33
CA ALA A 80 -8.18 -3.65 -0.90
C ALA A 80 -7.30 -2.94 0.14
N ARG A 81 -7.87 -2.12 1.02
CA ARG A 81 -7.13 -1.48 2.14
C ARG A 81 -6.63 -2.51 3.15
N LEU A 82 -7.42 -3.55 3.44
CA LEU A 82 -7.00 -4.66 4.29
C LEU A 82 -5.80 -5.41 3.68
N ILE A 83 -5.79 -5.64 2.37
CA ILE A 83 -4.61 -6.19 1.68
C ILE A 83 -3.40 -5.28 1.86
N CYS A 84 -3.58 -3.96 1.74
CA CYS A 84 -2.48 -2.99 1.93
C CYS A 84 -1.93 -2.99 3.35
N LEU A 85 -2.77 -3.26 4.36
CA LEU A 85 -2.40 -3.26 5.77
C LEU A 85 -1.69 -4.55 6.21
N TYR A 86 -2.22 -5.70 5.78
CA TYR A 86 -1.83 -7.00 6.33
C TYR A 86 -0.98 -7.85 5.39
N GLU A 87 -1.18 -7.74 4.07
CA GLU A 87 -0.74 -8.80 3.14
C GLU A 87 0.44 -8.41 2.24
N LEU A 88 0.91 -7.17 2.30
CA LEU A 88 2.09 -6.75 1.54
C LEU A 88 3.37 -7.38 2.10
N LYS A 89 4.30 -7.74 1.20
CA LYS A 89 5.61 -8.28 1.61
C LYS A 89 6.39 -7.26 2.44
N LYS A 90 6.34 -5.99 2.02
CA LYS A 90 6.90 -4.88 2.77
C LYS A 90 5.79 -4.28 3.61
N GLN A 91 5.84 -4.53 4.90
CA GLN A 91 4.86 -4.02 5.84
C GLN A 91 4.86 -2.47 5.87
N PRO A 92 3.69 -1.83 6.01
CA PRO A 92 3.58 -0.38 6.06
C PRO A 92 4.37 0.21 7.23
N ARG A 93 4.91 1.42 7.07
CA ARG A 93 5.47 2.21 8.18
C ARG A 93 4.35 2.76 9.07
N LEU A 94 4.67 3.25 10.27
CA LEU A 94 3.67 3.81 11.20
C LEU A 94 2.75 4.84 10.51
N SER A 95 3.33 5.84 9.83
CA SER A 95 2.54 6.86 9.14
C SER A 95 1.64 6.29 8.04
N GLU A 96 2.10 5.27 7.32
CA GLU A 96 1.31 4.61 6.28
C GLU A 96 0.20 3.73 6.88
N CYS A 97 0.50 3.04 7.99
CA CYS A 97 -0.48 2.25 8.73
C CYS A 97 -1.63 3.13 9.21
N LEU A 98 -1.30 4.25 9.85
CA LEU A 98 -2.30 5.22 10.32
C LEU A 98 -3.10 5.80 9.14
N ALA A 99 -2.46 6.09 8.02
CA ALA A 99 -3.16 6.54 6.82
C ALA A 99 -4.13 5.48 6.28
N ILE A 100 -3.76 4.19 6.27
CA ILE A 100 -4.69 3.12 5.89
C ILE A 100 -5.89 3.10 6.85
N ALA A 101 -5.63 3.07 8.17
CA ALA A 101 -6.66 3.00 9.20
C ALA A 101 -7.62 4.21 9.19
N GLU A 102 -7.14 5.39 8.80
CA GLU A 102 -7.97 6.59 8.64
C GLU A 102 -8.89 6.55 7.41
N ASN A 103 -8.57 5.73 6.41
CA ASN A 103 -9.35 5.58 5.18
C ASN A 103 -10.25 4.33 5.18
N MET A 104 -10.34 3.61 6.30
CA MET A 104 -11.26 2.49 6.43
C MET A 104 -12.70 3.01 6.48
N GLU A 105 -13.59 2.40 5.70
CA GLU A 105 -14.98 2.80 5.54
C GLU A 105 -15.82 2.38 6.74
N TYR A 106 -15.63 1.15 7.22
CA TYR A 106 -16.49 0.56 8.24
C TYR A 106 -15.91 0.72 9.64
N PRO A 107 -16.75 1.02 10.66
CA PRO A 107 -16.31 1.17 12.04
C PRO A 107 -15.51 -0.01 12.60
N ASP A 108 -15.95 -1.25 12.32
CA ASP A 108 -15.33 -2.47 12.85
C ASP A 108 -13.90 -2.66 12.33
N SER A 109 -13.75 -2.65 11.01
CA SER A 109 -12.46 -2.78 10.33
C SER A 109 -11.57 -1.57 10.54
N GLY A 110 -12.14 -0.37 10.67
CA GLY A 110 -11.41 0.85 11.03
C GLY A 110 -10.81 0.79 12.43
N ASP A 111 -11.58 0.36 13.43
CA ASP A 111 -11.08 0.20 14.79
C ASP A 111 -10.03 -0.91 14.89
N GLU A 112 -10.25 -2.03 14.19
CA GLU A 112 -9.27 -3.12 14.13
C GLU A 112 -7.96 -2.66 13.46
N ALA A 113 -8.04 -1.90 12.36
CA ALA A 113 -6.88 -1.34 11.70
C ALA A 113 -6.11 -0.36 12.61
N ARG A 114 -6.81 0.49 13.36
CA ARG A 114 -6.19 1.39 14.36
C ARG A 114 -5.48 0.60 15.46
N TRP A 115 -6.11 -0.46 15.95
CA TRP A 115 -5.51 -1.36 16.93
C TRP A 115 -4.26 -2.05 16.40
N GLU A 116 -4.30 -2.52 15.16
CA GLU A 116 -3.15 -3.11 14.49
C GLU A 116 -1.97 -2.12 14.45
N CYS A 117 -2.22 -0.86 14.09
CA CYS A 117 -1.17 0.15 14.07
C CYS A 117 -0.60 0.41 15.47
N ILE A 118 -1.44 0.53 16.50
CA ILE A 118 -0.98 0.69 17.89
C ILE A 118 -0.11 -0.49 18.32
N ARG A 119 -0.59 -1.72 18.10
CA ARG A 119 0.11 -2.95 18.52
C ARG A 119 1.44 -3.12 17.80
N ARG A 120 1.44 -2.99 16.47
CA ARG A 120 2.62 -3.18 15.63
C ARG A 120 3.73 -2.18 15.93
N PHE A 121 3.36 -0.95 16.27
CA PHE A 121 4.30 0.13 16.51
C PHE A 121 4.43 0.51 17.98
N ASN A 122 4.04 -0.35 18.92
CA ASN A 122 4.02 -0.04 20.36
C ASN A 122 5.37 0.42 20.95
N ARG A 123 6.49 0.10 20.29
CA ARG A 123 7.86 0.54 20.66
C ARG A 123 8.29 1.86 20.04
N VAL A 124 7.54 2.37 19.05
CA VAL A 124 7.93 3.50 18.20
C VAL A 124 6.91 4.64 18.23
N ILE A 125 5.62 4.32 18.36
CA ILE A 125 4.54 5.30 18.47
C ILE A 125 4.64 6.03 19.80
N SER A 126 4.58 7.36 19.79
CA SER A 126 4.59 8.13 21.05
C SER A 126 3.29 7.94 21.83
N LYS A 127 3.32 8.06 23.16
CA LYS A 127 2.09 8.06 23.99
C LYS A 127 1.07 9.08 23.49
N LYS A 128 1.51 10.27 23.08
CA LYS A 128 0.66 11.34 22.54
C LYS A 128 -0.03 10.91 21.25
N GLU A 129 0.71 10.33 20.30
CA GLU A 129 0.17 9.88 19.03
C GLU A 129 -0.76 8.67 19.21
N CYS A 130 -0.37 7.71 20.04
CA CYS A 130 -1.19 6.56 20.41
C CYS A 130 -2.56 7.01 20.94
N ARG A 131 -2.59 7.97 21.89
CA ARG A 131 -3.86 8.51 22.42
C ARG A 131 -4.70 9.20 21.34
N LYS A 132 -4.09 9.91 20.39
CA LYS A 132 -4.85 10.48 19.26
C LYS A 132 -5.52 9.40 18.42
N VAL A 133 -4.82 8.29 18.16
CA VAL A 133 -5.39 7.15 17.43
C VAL A 133 -6.51 6.50 18.25
N ALA A 134 -6.31 6.31 19.56
CA ALA A 134 -7.31 5.77 20.47
C ALA A 134 -8.60 6.61 20.52
N GLN A 135 -8.47 7.93 20.51
CA GLN A 135 -9.62 8.86 20.49
C GLN A 135 -10.39 8.85 19.17
N LYS A 136 -9.77 8.37 18.08
CA LYS A 136 -10.42 8.21 16.77
C LYS A 136 -11.08 6.84 16.59
N MET A 137 -11.07 5.97 17.60
CA MET A 137 -11.85 4.73 17.57
C MET A 137 -13.34 5.06 17.51
N SER A 138 -14.05 4.36 16.64
CA SER A 138 -15.47 4.54 16.34
C SER A 138 -16.33 4.08 17.51
N TYR A 139 -15.96 2.97 18.15
CA TYR A 139 -16.70 2.46 19.29
C TYR A 139 -16.15 3.00 20.62
N PRO A 140 -17.01 3.54 21.51
CA PRO A 140 -16.57 4.08 22.80
C PRO A 140 -15.81 3.06 23.67
N GLY A 141 -16.18 1.78 23.61
CA GLY A 141 -15.47 0.71 24.31
C GLY A 141 -14.03 0.53 23.81
N ASN A 142 -13.83 0.56 22.50
CA ASN A 142 -12.51 0.49 21.89
C ASN A 142 -11.69 1.75 22.20
N SER A 143 -12.31 2.93 22.14
CA SER A 143 -11.64 4.19 22.46
C SER A 143 -11.11 4.21 23.89
N ARG A 144 -11.94 3.82 24.87
CA ARG A 144 -11.52 3.74 26.29
C ARG A 144 -10.39 2.73 26.48
N ARG A 145 -10.53 1.53 25.93
CA ARG A 145 -9.52 0.47 26.04
C ARG A 145 -8.19 0.90 25.41
N ALA A 146 -8.23 1.49 24.21
CA ALA A 146 -7.04 1.98 23.53
C ALA A 146 -6.40 3.15 24.30
N THR A 147 -7.19 4.05 24.87
CA THR A 147 -6.68 5.18 25.65
C THR A 147 -5.92 4.71 26.90
N MET A 148 -6.46 3.68 27.59
CA MET A 148 -5.82 3.05 28.74
C MET A 148 -4.50 2.38 28.33
N TYR A 149 -4.54 1.55 27.28
CA TYR A 149 -3.33 0.91 26.72
C TYR A 149 -2.24 1.93 26.39
N CYS A 150 -2.58 3.02 25.68
CA CYS A 150 -1.65 4.07 25.30
C CYS A 150 -1.04 4.83 26.50
N SER A 151 -1.67 4.79 27.67
CA SER A 151 -1.24 5.52 28.85
C SER A 151 -0.38 4.64 29.77
N GLU A 152 -0.81 3.40 29.97
CA GLU A 152 -0.32 2.52 31.02
C GLU A 152 0.55 1.37 30.50
N GLU A 153 0.21 0.81 29.33
CA GLU A 153 0.81 -0.43 28.82
C GLU A 153 1.77 -0.21 27.64
N LEU A 154 1.77 0.99 27.04
CA LEU A 154 2.59 1.29 25.87
C LEU A 154 4.09 1.23 26.20
N LEU A 155 4.82 0.39 25.47
CA LEU A 155 6.26 0.14 25.61
C LEU A 155 7.15 1.23 24.97
N ALA A 156 6.58 2.38 24.63
CA ALA A 156 7.31 3.48 23.99
C ALA A 156 8.39 4.02 24.93
N LYS A 157 9.63 4.08 24.44
CA LYS A 157 10.76 4.69 25.15
C LYS A 157 10.60 6.20 25.26
#